data_AF-A0A7J8B8N3-F1
#
_entry.id   AF-A0A7J8B8N3-F1
#
_cell.length_a   1.000
_cell.length_b   1.000
_cell.length_c   1.000
_cell.angle_alpha   90.00
_cell.angle_beta   90.00
_cell.angle_gamma   90.00
#
_symmetry.space_group_name_H-M   'P 1'
#
loop_
_entity.id
_entity.type
_entity.pdbx_description
1 polymer ?
#
loop_
_entity_poly.entity_id
_entity_poly.type
_entity_poly.pdbx_seq_one_letter_code
_entity_poly.pdbx_strand_id
1 'polypeptide(L)'
;MTHWFHRNPLKATAPVSFNYYGVVTGPAASKICSDLRSSRARLLELFTDVSCNPEMMKTAADSYFSLLQGFINSLDESSQESKLRYIQNFKWTDTLQGQVPSAQQDAVFELISMGFNVALWYTKYASRLAGKEKRRSQRGASKPENCSWDF
;
A
#
# COMPACT_ATOMS: atom_id res chain seq x y z
N MET A 1 17.00 -0.01 -23.15
CA MET A 1 15.59 -0.11 -23.57
C MET A 1 14.71 0.25 -22.40
N THR A 2 13.83 1.24 -22.57
CA THR A 2 12.78 1.58 -21.62
C THR A 2 11.57 0.68 -21.89
N HIS A 3 10.94 0.15 -20.84
CA HIS A 3 9.74 -0.69 -20.99
C HIS A 3 8.49 0.13 -20.69
N TRP A 4 7.48 0.01 -21.55
CA TRP A 4 6.17 0.60 -21.34
C TRP A 4 5.19 -0.46 -20.84
N PHE A 5 4.45 -0.13 -19.79
CA PHE A 5 3.42 -1.01 -19.26
C PHE A 5 2.13 -0.23 -19.00
N HIS A 6 0.99 -0.72 -19.50
CA HIS A 6 -0.33 -0.17 -19.18
C HIS A 6 -0.62 -0.24 -17.68
N ARG A 7 -1.32 0.76 -17.14
CA ARG A 7 -1.68 0.83 -15.73
C ARG A 7 -3.09 1.38 -15.57
N ASN A 8 -3.97 0.58 -14.97
CA ASN A 8 -5.27 1.06 -14.52
C ASN A 8 -5.12 2.06 -13.35
N PRO A 9 -6.12 2.91 -13.08
CA PRO A 9 -6.12 3.80 -11.91
C PRO A 9 -6.04 3.01 -10.60
N LEU A 10 -5.54 3.66 -9.54
CA LEU A 10 -5.64 3.12 -8.18
C LEU A 10 -7.10 3.09 -7.73
N LYS A 11 -7.42 2.18 -6.81
CA LYS A 11 -8.71 2.19 -6.11
C LYS A 11 -8.74 3.39 -5.15
N ALA A 12 -9.88 4.06 -5.06
CA ALA A 12 -10.15 5.12 -4.10
C ALA A 12 -11.12 4.61 -3.03
N THR A 13 -11.07 5.20 -1.82
CA THR A 13 -11.89 4.76 -0.68
C THR A 13 -12.49 5.94 0.07
N ALA A 14 -13.61 5.70 0.75
CA ALA A 14 -14.15 6.67 1.70
C ALA A 14 -13.22 6.80 2.93
N PRO A 15 -13.13 8.00 3.55
CA PRO A 15 -12.49 8.16 4.85
C PRO A 15 -13.20 7.32 5.92
N VAL A 16 -12.42 6.71 6.82
CA VAL A 16 -12.94 5.91 7.94
C VAL A 16 -12.36 6.47 9.23
N SER A 17 -13.24 6.85 10.15
CA SER A 17 -12.85 7.47 11.43
C SER A 17 -12.52 6.47 12.53
N PHE A 18 -12.99 5.21 12.40
CA PHE A 18 -12.94 4.18 13.44
C PHE A 18 -13.55 4.65 14.77
N ASN A 19 -14.53 5.56 14.73
CA ASN A 19 -15.26 5.99 15.91
C ASN A 19 -16.56 5.20 16.04
N TYR A 20 -16.62 4.31 17.03
CA TYR A 20 -17.79 3.48 17.33
C TYR A 20 -18.61 4.00 18.51
N TYR A 21 -18.38 5.24 18.93
CA TYR A 21 -19.13 5.91 20.01
C TYR A 21 -19.16 5.04 21.29
N GLY A 22 -20.34 4.82 21.87
CA GLY A 22 -20.52 4.07 23.12
C GLY A 22 -20.13 2.59 23.06
N VAL A 23 -19.81 2.04 21.88
CA VAL A 23 -19.29 0.66 21.76
C VAL A 23 -17.85 0.56 22.26
N VAL A 24 -17.05 1.61 22.07
CA VAL A 24 -15.67 1.66 22.53
C VAL A 24 -15.62 2.27 23.92
N THR A 25 -15.44 1.42 24.93
CA THR A 25 -15.27 1.84 26.32
C THR A 25 -13.84 1.62 26.78
N GLY A 26 -13.19 2.67 27.27
CA GLY A 26 -11.88 2.59 27.92
C GLY A 26 -10.71 3.06 27.03
N PRO A 27 -9.61 3.52 27.67
CA PRO A 27 -8.53 4.23 26.99
C PRO A 27 -7.76 3.37 25.98
N ALA A 28 -7.58 2.06 26.25
CA ALA A 28 -6.86 1.17 25.35
C ALA A 28 -7.59 0.95 24.02
N ALA A 29 -8.91 0.75 24.07
CA ALA A 29 -9.73 0.56 22.88
C ALA A 29 -9.83 1.85 22.05
N SER A 30 -9.98 3.01 22.70
CA SER A 30 -9.91 4.32 22.04
C SER A 30 -8.56 4.56 21.36
N LYS A 31 -7.46 4.16 22.00
CA LYS A 31 -6.12 4.28 21.43
C LYS A 31 -5.98 3.42 20.16
N ILE A 32 -6.40 2.15 20.20
CA ILE A 32 -6.35 1.26 19.02
C ILE A 32 -7.16 1.83 17.85
N CYS A 33 -8.34 2.40 18.12
CA CYS A 33 -9.13 3.06 17.08
C CYS A 33 -8.42 4.27 16.47
N SER A 34 -7.73 5.08 17.28
CA SER A 34 -6.92 6.20 16.81
C SER A 34 -5.71 5.74 16.00
N ASP A 35 -5.04 4.67 16.43
CA ASP A 35 -3.90 4.08 15.75
C ASP A 35 -4.31 3.48 14.39
N LEU A 36 -5.46 2.78 14.33
CA LEU A 36 -6.08 2.29 13.09
C LEU A 36 -6.35 3.43 12.10
N ARG A 37 -6.97 4.52 12.57
CA ARG A 37 -7.26 5.69 11.74
C ARG A 37 -5.97 6.29 11.17
N SER A 38 -4.97 6.49 12.01
CA SER A 38 -3.72 7.16 11.65
C SER A 38 -2.87 6.31 10.70
N SER A 39 -2.74 5.01 10.99
CA SER A 39 -2.02 4.07 10.12
C SER A 39 -2.69 3.91 8.75
N ARG A 40 -4.03 3.84 8.71
CA ARG A 40 -4.79 3.80 7.44
C ARG A 40 -4.56 5.06 6.60
N ALA A 41 -4.68 6.24 7.22
CA ALA A 41 -4.46 7.51 6.54
C ALA A 41 -3.03 7.59 5.97
N ARG A 42 -2.04 7.20 6.79
CA ARG A 42 -0.64 7.19 6.37
C ARG A 42 -0.39 6.29 5.16
N LEU A 43 -0.96 5.08 5.15
CA LEU A 43 -0.83 4.16 4.01
C LEU A 43 -1.46 4.74 2.73
N LEU A 44 -2.64 5.35 2.85
CA LEU A 44 -3.34 5.97 1.71
C LEU A 44 -2.57 7.13 1.10
N GLU A 45 -1.93 7.98 1.93
CA GLU A 45 -1.09 9.08 1.47
C GLU A 45 0.09 8.57 0.62
N LEU A 46 0.74 7.49 1.07
CA LEU A 46 1.91 6.91 0.41
C LEU A 46 1.61 6.39 -1.01
N PHE A 47 0.36 6.08 -1.35
CA PHE A 47 0.02 5.63 -2.70
C PHE A 47 0.25 6.70 -3.77
N THR A 48 0.18 7.98 -3.39
CA THR A 48 0.36 9.12 -4.30
C THR A 48 1.68 9.86 -4.08
N ASP A 49 2.42 9.50 -3.04
CA ASP A 49 3.73 10.06 -2.75
C ASP A 49 4.80 9.53 -3.73
N VAL A 50 5.35 10.44 -4.52
CA VAL A 50 6.39 10.14 -5.52
C VAL A 50 7.69 9.70 -4.84
N SER A 51 7.96 10.16 -3.62
CA SER A 51 9.16 9.80 -2.85
C SER A 51 9.06 8.42 -2.18
N CYS A 52 7.86 7.83 -2.14
CA CYS A 52 7.63 6.52 -1.54
C CYS A 52 8.47 5.44 -2.24
N ASN A 53 9.15 4.63 -1.43
CA ASN A 53 9.93 3.47 -1.82
C ASN A 53 9.30 2.18 -1.23
N PRO A 54 9.73 0.99 -1.71
CA PRO A 54 9.19 -0.29 -1.25
C PRO A 54 9.24 -0.49 0.27
N GLU A 55 10.31 -0.02 0.91
CA GLU A 55 10.51 -0.14 2.35
C GLU A 55 9.45 0.67 3.12
N MET A 56 9.23 1.94 2.74
CA MET A 56 8.20 2.80 3.32
C MET A 56 6.80 2.22 3.13
N MET A 57 6.51 1.72 1.92
CA MET A 57 5.23 1.08 1.62
C MET A 57 5.01 -0.17 2.48
N LYS A 58 6.02 -1.03 2.60
CA LYS A 58 5.96 -2.23 3.45
C LYS A 58 5.72 -1.87 4.91
N THR A 59 6.47 -0.93 5.48
CA THR A 59 6.32 -0.54 6.89
C THR A 59 4.92 0.02 7.19
N ALA A 60 4.39 0.87 6.31
CA ALA A 60 3.04 1.41 6.49
C ALA A 60 1.96 0.34 6.31
N ALA A 61 2.12 -0.56 5.34
CA ALA A 61 1.21 -1.68 5.11
C ALA A 61 1.19 -2.63 6.32
N ASP A 62 2.36 -3.04 6.82
CA ASP A 62 2.47 -3.90 8.00
C ASP A 62 1.83 -3.26 9.24
N SER A 63 2.06 -1.95 9.44
CA SER A 63 1.48 -1.19 10.56
C SER A 63 -0.05 -1.17 10.52
N TYR A 64 -0.64 -0.97 9.34
CA TYR A 64 -2.10 -0.96 9.20
C TYR A 64 -2.71 -2.37 9.25
N PHE A 65 -2.15 -3.32 8.50
CA PHE A 65 -2.70 -4.67 8.39
C PHE A 65 -2.57 -5.48 9.67
N SER A 66 -1.53 -5.27 10.47
CA SER A 66 -1.41 -5.90 11.80
C SER A 66 -2.54 -5.47 12.74
N LEU A 67 -2.92 -4.20 12.73
CA LEU A 67 -4.05 -3.69 13.52
C LEU A 67 -5.40 -4.16 12.95
N LEU A 68 -5.58 -4.10 11.63
CA LEU A 68 -6.83 -4.52 10.96
C LEU A 68 -7.11 -6.01 11.18
N GLN A 69 -6.07 -6.83 11.27
CA GLN A 69 -6.23 -8.27 11.57
C GLN A 69 -6.92 -8.53 12.91
N GLY A 70 -6.88 -7.62 13.88
CA GLY A 70 -7.67 -7.73 15.12
C GLY A 70 -9.18 -7.69 14.90
N PHE A 71 -9.65 -7.17 13.76
CA PHE A 71 -11.06 -7.26 13.35
C PHE A 71 -11.39 -8.55 12.62
N ILE A 72 -10.41 -9.38 12.27
CA ILE A 72 -10.62 -10.56 11.41
C ILE A 72 -10.33 -11.84 12.20
N ASN A 73 -9.16 -11.92 12.81
CA ASN A 73 -8.67 -13.11 13.49
C ASN A 73 -9.09 -13.11 14.96
N SER A 74 -9.44 -14.27 15.50
CA SER A 74 -9.59 -14.42 16.94
C SER A 74 -8.23 -14.36 17.66
N LEU A 75 -8.25 -13.98 18.94
CA LEU A 75 -7.05 -13.90 19.78
C LEU A 75 -6.73 -15.24 20.45
N ASP A 76 -7.76 -16.02 20.77
CA ASP A 76 -7.66 -17.41 21.13
C ASP A 76 -7.70 -18.22 19.83
N GLU A 77 -6.77 -19.16 19.61
CA GLU A 77 -6.70 -20.00 18.40
C GLU A 77 -7.91 -20.94 18.18
N SER A 78 -9.07 -20.62 18.77
CA SER A 78 -10.34 -21.16 18.32
C SER A 78 -10.53 -20.79 16.84
N SER A 79 -11.06 -21.70 16.05
CA SER A 79 -11.32 -21.52 14.61
C SER A 79 -12.39 -20.47 14.29
N GLN A 80 -12.64 -19.53 15.21
CA GLN A 80 -13.68 -18.53 15.13
C GLN A 80 -13.14 -17.22 14.55
N GLU A 81 -14.02 -16.48 13.88
CA GLU A 81 -13.73 -15.13 13.39
C GLU A 81 -13.89 -14.10 14.51
N SER A 82 -13.16 -12.98 14.39
CA SER A 82 -13.31 -11.87 15.33
C SER A 82 -14.72 -11.31 15.30
N LYS A 83 -15.28 -11.05 16.49
CA LYS A 83 -16.60 -10.43 16.67
C LYS A 83 -16.69 -9.03 16.04
N LEU A 84 -15.55 -8.41 15.75
CA LEU A 84 -15.47 -7.08 15.16
C LEU A 84 -15.46 -7.10 13.62
N ARG A 85 -15.49 -8.26 12.97
CA ARG A 85 -15.39 -8.38 11.50
C ARG A 85 -16.40 -7.52 10.75
N TYR A 86 -17.63 -7.48 11.24
CA TYR A 86 -18.73 -6.76 10.59
C TYR A 86 -19.06 -5.44 11.29
N ILE A 87 -18.15 -4.82 12.06
CA ILE A 87 -18.45 -3.57 12.79
C ILE A 87 -18.40 -2.32 11.90
N GLN A 88 -17.59 -2.35 10.83
CA GLN A 88 -17.30 -1.16 10.02
C GLN A 88 -17.68 -1.40 8.57
N ASN A 89 -18.39 -0.43 7.98
CA ASN A 89 -18.66 -0.39 6.56
C ASN A 89 -17.50 0.27 5.81
N PHE A 90 -16.96 -0.41 4.80
CA PHE A 90 -15.87 0.09 3.96
C PHE A 90 -16.37 0.27 2.53
N LYS A 91 -15.90 1.31 1.86
CA LYS A 91 -16.32 1.66 0.50
C LYS A 91 -15.10 1.89 -0.38
N TRP A 92 -15.06 1.24 -1.54
CA TRP A 92 -13.96 1.28 -2.49
C TRP A 92 -14.45 1.40 -3.94
N THR A 93 -13.72 2.12 -4.78
CA THR A 93 -13.87 2.03 -6.24
C THR A 93 -13.07 0.86 -6.80
N ASP A 94 -13.34 0.47 -8.05
CA ASP A 94 -12.61 -0.59 -8.75
C ASP A 94 -11.88 -0.06 -9.99
N THR A 95 -10.78 -0.73 -10.35
CA THR A 95 -9.87 -0.27 -11.41
C THR A 95 -10.49 -0.19 -12.80
N LEU A 96 -11.60 -0.92 -13.02
CA LEU A 96 -12.34 -0.98 -14.28
C LEU A 96 -13.70 -0.25 -14.25
N GLN A 97 -14.16 0.19 -13.07
CA GLN A 97 -15.51 0.75 -12.88
C GLN A 97 -15.51 2.28 -12.73
N GLY A 98 -14.37 2.93 -13.00
CA GLY A 98 -14.22 4.38 -12.91
C GLY A 98 -14.50 4.89 -11.49
N GLN A 99 -15.55 5.72 -11.37
CA GLN A 99 -15.92 6.36 -10.10
C GLN A 99 -17.04 5.64 -9.34
N VAL A 100 -17.61 4.55 -9.87
CA VAL A 100 -18.68 3.81 -9.19
C VAL A 100 -18.08 2.99 -8.04
N PRO A 101 -18.44 3.27 -6.77
CA PRO A 101 -17.90 2.52 -5.65
C PRO A 101 -18.79 1.33 -5.27
N SER A 102 -18.18 0.29 -4.70
CA SER A 102 -18.83 -0.79 -3.98
C SER A 102 -18.56 -0.67 -2.48
N ALA A 103 -19.51 -1.09 -1.64
CA ALA A 103 -19.38 -1.03 -0.19
C ALA A 103 -19.78 -2.34 0.46
N GLN A 104 -18.99 -2.77 1.46
CA GLN A 104 -19.28 -3.95 2.27
C GLN A 104 -18.91 -3.68 3.73
N GLN A 105 -19.77 -4.17 4.63
CA GLN A 105 -19.54 -4.13 6.06
C GLN A 105 -18.78 -5.37 6.51
N ASP A 106 -17.55 -5.52 6.03
CA ASP A 106 -16.65 -6.65 6.32
C ASP A 106 -15.19 -6.17 6.34
N ALA A 107 -14.47 -6.41 7.42
CA ALA A 107 -13.05 -6.10 7.55
C ALA A 107 -12.15 -6.89 6.56
N VAL A 108 -12.57 -8.08 6.13
CA VAL A 108 -11.87 -8.85 5.10
C VAL A 108 -11.94 -8.13 3.75
N PHE A 109 -13.07 -7.49 3.44
CA PHE A 109 -13.21 -6.67 2.23
C PHE A 109 -12.26 -5.48 2.24
N GLU A 110 -12.05 -4.82 3.39
CA GLU A 110 -11.04 -3.77 3.53
C GLU A 110 -9.63 -4.30 3.33
N LEU A 111 -9.29 -5.43 3.97
CA LEU A 111 -7.96 -6.04 3.88
C LEU A 111 -7.60 -6.35 2.42
N ILE A 112 -8.52 -7.01 1.70
CA ILE A 112 -8.31 -7.36 0.29
C ILE A 112 -8.25 -6.10 -0.58
N SER A 113 -9.17 -5.14 -0.39
CA SER A 113 -9.23 -3.92 -1.21
C SER A 113 -7.99 -3.05 -1.05
N MET A 114 -7.54 -2.84 0.20
CA MET A 114 -6.33 -2.10 0.50
C MET A 114 -5.08 -2.86 0.03
N GLY A 115 -5.00 -4.16 0.29
CA GLY A 115 -3.90 -5.02 -0.18
C GLY A 115 -3.77 -5.05 -1.71
N PHE A 116 -4.90 -5.07 -2.41
CA PHE A 116 -4.93 -4.94 -3.87
C PHE A 116 -4.37 -3.57 -4.31
N ASN A 117 -4.67 -2.50 -3.59
CA ASN A 117 -4.14 -1.18 -3.89
C ASN A 117 -2.62 -1.09 -3.63
N VAL A 118 -2.11 -1.77 -2.59
CA VAL A 118 -0.67 -1.96 -2.37
C VAL A 118 -0.03 -2.67 -3.56
N ALA A 119 -0.63 -3.77 -4.04
CA ALA A 119 -0.13 -4.48 -5.21
C ALA A 119 -0.12 -3.58 -6.47
N LEU A 120 -1.19 -2.82 -6.72
CA LEU A 120 -1.24 -1.85 -7.81
C LEU A 120 -0.13 -0.81 -7.68
N TRP A 121 0.14 -0.31 -6.47
CA TRP A 121 1.23 0.61 -6.23
C TRP A 121 2.58 0.01 -6.64
N TYR A 122 2.86 -1.24 -6.28
CA TYR A 122 4.09 -1.92 -6.71
C TYR A 122 4.20 -2.01 -8.24
N THR A 123 3.10 -2.32 -8.95
CA THR A 123 3.12 -2.33 -10.42
C THR A 123 3.43 -0.95 -11.00
N LYS A 124 2.88 0.11 -10.42
CA LYS A 124 3.11 1.51 -10.83
C LYS A 124 4.55 1.94 -10.53
N TYR A 125 5.06 1.61 -9.35
CA TYR A 125 6.45 1.85 -8.96
C TYR A 125 7.42 1.18 -9.94
N ALA A 126 7.19 -0.10 -10.25
CA ALA A 126 8.00 -0.85 -11.21
C ALA A 126 7.95 -0.25 -12.63
N SER A 127 6.76 0.15 -13.13
CA SER A 127 6.67 0.82 -14.44
C SER A 127 7.40 2.15 -14.49
N ARG A 128 7.35 2.93 -13.40
CA ARG A 128 8.06 4.20 -13.30
C ARG A 128 9.56 4.00 -13.37
N LEU A 129 10.09 2.96 -12.71
CA LEU A 129 11.49 2.60 -12.80
C LEU A 129 11.87 2.11 -14.20
N ALA A 130 11.04 1.27 -14.82
CA ALA A 130 11.32 0.70 -16.13
C ALA A 130 11.23 1.72 -17.28
N GLY A 131 10.49 2.81 -17.09
CA GLY A 131 10.42 3.94 -18.01
C GLY A 131 11.59 4.92 -17.89
N LYS A 132 12.43 4.82 -16.85
CA LYS A 132 13.64 5.65 -16.74
C LYS A 132 14.69 5.13 -17.72
N GLU A 133 15.18 6.01 -18.59
CA GLU A 133 16.33 5.67 -19.43
C GLU A 133 17.56 5.42 -18.54
N LYS A 134 18.20 4.28 -18.73
CA LYS A 134 19.44 3.93 -18.00
C LYS A 134 20.52 4.88 -18.51
N ARG A 135 20.77 6.01 -17.82
CA ARG A 135 21.95 6.84 -18.12
C ARG A 135 23.18 5.97 -17.93
N ARG A 136 23.76 5.51 -19.04
CA ARG A 136 25.04 4.83 -19.08
C ARG A 136 26.04 5.87 -18.59
N SER A 137 26.50 5.73 -17.35
CA SER A 137 27.68 6.47 -16.88
C SER A 137 28.84 6.01 -17.75
N GLN A 138 29.14 6.77 -18.80
CA GLN A 138 30.47 6.78 -19.39
C GLN A 138 31.41 7.39 -18.34
N ARG A 139 31.93 6.56 -17.44
CA ARG A 139 33.18 6.82 -16.74
C ARG A 139 34.02 5.55 -16.81
N GLY A 140 34.89 5.58 -17.80
CA GLY A 140 35.81 4.52 -18.18
C GLY A 140 36.43 4.86 -19.53
N ALA A 141 36.85 6.10 -19.71
CA ALA A 141 37.79 6.44 -20.76
C ALA A 141 39.13 5.80 -20.36
N SER A 142 39.40 4.58 -20.84
CA SER A 142 40.78 4.11 -20.94
C SER A 142 41.45 4.95 -22.02
N LYS A 143 42.41 5.78 -21.61
CA LYS A 143 43.32 6.52 -22.49
C LYS A 143 43.90 5.57 -23.55
N PRO A 144 44.14 6.03 -24.79
CA PRO A 144 45.05 5.30 -25.67
C PRO A 144 46.46 5.36 -25.05
N GLU A 145 47.01 4.21 -24.70
CA GLU A 145 48.44 4.09 -24.38
C GLU A 145 49.23 4.38 -25.66
N ASN A 146 50.11 5.38 -25.57
CA ASN A 146 51.14 5.66 -26.56
C ASN A 146 52.35 4.73 -26.33
N CYS A 147 52.97 4.35 -27.45
CA CYS A 147 54.31 3.73 -27.62
C CYS A 147 54.38 2.21 -27.32
N SER A 148 54.98 1.34 -28.15
CA SER A 148 56.18 1.49 -28.98
C SER A 148 56.08 0.62 -30.23
N TRP A 149 56.51 1.13 -31.39
CA TRP A 149 56.96 0.28 -32.50
C TRP A 149 58.46 0.13 -32.36
N ASP A 150 58.90 -1.02 -31.87
CA ASP A 150 60.28 -1.48 -32.00
C ASP A 150 60.31 -2.68 -32.94
N PHE A 151 61.11 -2.50 -34.02
CA PHE A 151 61.44 -3.36 -35.16
C PHE A 151 60.46 -3.42 -36.35
#